data_AF-B1L397-F1
#
_entry.id   AF-B1L397-F1
#
_cell.length_a   1.000
_cell.length_b   1.000
_cell.length_c   1.000
_cell.angle_alpha   90.00
_cell.angle_beta   90.00
_cell.angle_gamma   90.00
#
_symmetry.space_group_name_H-M   'P 1'
#
loop_
_entity.id
_entity.type
_entity.pdbx_description
1 polymer ?
#
loop_
_entity_poly.entity_id
_entity_poly.type
_entity_poly.pdbx_seq_one_letter_code
_entity_poly.pdbx_strand_id
1 'polypeptide(L)'
;MISLIFWSEDVPTMITREYIPVEPEALSGDIFRIVSHPIMQEVYRFRHIIARAVRDFLDKEGFVEFDPIMIGPVTDPGTRGAYEFRIPYYGREYRIMRSGILYKQLLAAAMEEGKVYFFYPNLRHEPLDAGKTGRHLVEFVQIDLEVRDADHLEVMKIAERLIKHVIDHLRDYEDRLRRIWEFFGSKRPFLPEISLPLRRMTHEEAVDILMEHARRGEVIEELEKRFNVKKPERRLSYKAEIPWEWEWYLSKINEQPFFIQDYPKGARGFYDREYPNRPGILMDFDLLAPEGHGELSSGAAREYDASRVFARMKESGENPELYKWYLEFLRDHGRPTAGFGIGMERLVKYICDLPSVHLARPAPKVPGVHSP
;
A
#
# COMPACT_ATOMS: atom_id res chain seq x y z
N MET A 1 2.52 44.71 13.08
CA MET A 1 3.77 44.54 12.33
C MET A 1 4.52 43.39 12.98
N ILE A 2 4.29 42.16 12.53
CA ILE A 2 4.97 40.99 13.10
C ILE A 2 6.25 40.81 12.28
N SER A 3 7.38 41.20 12.88
CA SER A 3 8.70 40.89 12.38
C SER A 3 8.96 39.41 12.63
N LEU A 4 8.90 38.59 11.59
CA LEU A 4 9.38 37.20 11.63
C LEU A 4 10.79 37.19 11.07
N ILE A 5 11.76 37.36 11.94
CA ILE A 5 13.14 36.97 11.68
C ILE A 5 13.23 35.49 12.06
N PHE A 6 13.21 34.61 11.07
CA PHE A 6 13.62 33.22 11.27
C PHE A 6 15.08 33.08 10.85
N TRP A 7 15.95 32.89 11.84
CA TRP A 7 17.24 32.25 11.63
C TRP A 7 17.02 30.74 11.77
N SER A 8 17.19 30.00 10.69
CA SER A 8 17.70 28.62 10.77
C SER A 8 19.05 28.62 10.08
N GLU A 9 20.11 28.50 10.87
CA GLU A 9 21.45 28.23 10.33
C GLU A 9 21.44 26.84 9.68
N ASP A 10 21.94 26.80 8.44
CA ASP A 10 22.40 25.65 7.65
C ASP A 10 21.43 24.58 7.14
N VAL A 11 20.47 24.96 6.28
CA VAL A 11 20.23 24.19 5.02
C VAL A 11 19.83 25.12 3.86
N PRO A 12 20.78 25.76 3.13
CA PRO A 12 20.49 26.23 1.79
C PRO A 12 20.93 25.16 0.80
N THR A 13 20.19 24.06 0.70
CA THR A 13 20.26 23.25 -0.51
C THR A 13 19.56 24.04 -1.60
N MET A 14 20.33 24.74 -2.45
CA MET A 14 19.77 25.52 -3.54
C MET A 14 18.92 24.60 -4.43
N ILE A 15 17.60 24.74 -4.34
CA ILE A 15 16.67 24.11 -5.29
C ILE A 15 16.85 24.84 -6.62
N THR A 16 17.30 24.12 -7.64
CA THR A 16 17.46 24.64 -9.01
C THR A 16 16.56 23.87 -9.97
N ARG A 17 16.64 24.16 -11.28
CA ARG A 17 15.93 23.37 -12.29
C ARG A 17 16.52 21.97 -12.46
N GLU A 18 17.75 21.77 -12.03
CA GLU A 18 18.55 20.57 -12.21
C GLU A 18 18.68 19.76 -10.91
N TYR A 19 18.24 20.31 -9.76
CA TYR A 19 18.43 19.66 -8.47
C TYR A 19 17.29 19.94 -7.48
N ILE A 20 16.77 18.86 -6.90
CA ILE A 20 15.87 18.86 -5.74
C ILE A 20 16.44 17.88 -4.70
N PRO A 21 16.59 18.29 -3.43
CA PRO A 21 16.92 17.36 -2.34
C PRO A 21 15.84 16.28 -2.19
N VAL A 22 16.26 15.03 -2.02
CA VAL A 22 15.35 13.88 -1.89
C VAL A 22 15.08 13.55 -0.42
N GLU A 23 15.82 14.15 0.50
CA GLU A 23 15.65 14.00 1.93
C GLU A 23 14.31 14.64 2.37
N PRO A 24 13.43 13.91 3.09
CA PRO A 24 12.15 14.45 3.55
C PRO A 24 12.25 15.77 4.32
N GLU A 25 13.34 15.99 5.05
CA GLU A 25 13.61 17.19 5.84
C GLU A 25 13.71 18.45 4.98
N ALA A 26 14.05 18.32 3.69
CA ALA A 26 14.10 19.45 2.77
C ALA A 26 12.73 20.12 2.55
N LEU A 27 11.63 19.37 2.73
CA LEU A 27 10.27 19.90 2.65
C LEU A 27 9.98 20.92 3.74
N SER A 28 10.62 20.79 4.90
CA SER A 28 10.48 21.73 6.01
C SER A 28 11.19 23.05 5.75
N GLY A 29 12.18 23.08 4.85
CA GLY A 29 12.94 24.27 4.50
C GLY A 29 12.24 25.18 3.49
N ASP A 30 11.80 24.64 2.35
CA ASP A 30 11.15 25.42 1.28
C ASP A 30 10.17 24.58 0.45
N ILE A 31 9.04 24.20 1.07
CA ILE A 31 7.97 23.43 0.41
C ILE A 31 7.49 24.10 -0.89
N PHE A 32 7.42 25.44 -0.94
CA PHE A 32 6.93 26.15 -2.12
C PHE A 32 7.85 25.94 -3.32
N ARG A 33 9.18 26.08 -3.15
CA ARG A 33 10.11 25.81 -4.25
C ARG A 33 10.06 24.35 -4.71
N ILE A 34 9.97 23.38 -3.79
CA ILE A 34 9.84 21.96 -4.16
C ILE A 34 8.56 21.72 -4.95
N VAL A 35 7.40 22.18 -4.45
CA VAL A 35 6.10 21.99 -5.11
C VAL A 35 6.00 22.73 -6.45
N SER A 36 6.62 23.91 -6.55
CA SER A 36 6.64 24.71 -7.77
C SER A 36 7.63 24.21 -8.84
N HIS A 37 8.53 23.30 -8.48
CA HIS A 37 9.52 22.77 -9.41
C HIS A 37 8.84 22.03 -10.59
N PRO A 38 9.22 22.30 -11.85
CA PRO A 38 8.55 21.72 -13.01
C PRO A 38 8.44 20.20 -13.01
N ILE A 39 9.50 19.50 -12.57
CA ILE A 39 9.49 18.03 -12.48
C ILE A 39 8.52 17.54 -11.39
N MET A 40 8.46 18.21 -10.24
CA MET A 40 7.52 17.82 -9.17
C MET A 40 6.07 18.08 -9.56
N GLN A 41 5.80 19.21 -10.22
CA GLN A 41 4.48 19.44 -10.81
C GLN A 41 4.08 18.34 -11.79
N GLU A 42 5.03 17.82 -12.57
CA GLU A 42 4.77 16.72 -13.48
C GLU A 42 4.46 15.42 -12.75
N VAL A 43 5.18 15.09 -11.68
CA VAL A 43 4.88 13.96 -10.78
C VAL A 43 3.44 14.08 -10.25
N TYR A 44 3.03 15.26 -9.76
CA TYR A 44 1.67 15.48 -9.25
C TYR A 44 0.61 15.37 -10.36
N ARG A 45 0.92 15.79 -11.59
CA ARG A 45 0.04 15.58 -12.74
C ARG A 45 -0.10 14.10 -13.09
N PHE A 46 0.96 13.30 -12.96
CA PHE A 46 0.86 11.85 -13.15
C PHE A 46 -0.04 11.18 -12.14
N ARG A 47 -0.04 11.62 -10.87
CA ARG A 47 -1.03 11.17 -9.89
C ARG A 47 -2.46 11.40 -10.37
N HIS A 48 -2.76 12.56 -10.97
CA HIS A 48 -4.08 12.83 -11.56
C HIS A 48 -4.40 11.92 -12.75
N ILE A 49 -3.45 11.75 -13.68
CA ILE A 49 -3.62 10.91 -14.87
C ILE A 49 -3.86 9.44 -14.48
N ILE A 50 -3.09 8.93 -13.51
CA ILE A 50 -3.27 7.59 -12.95
C ILE A 50 -4.66 7.45 -12.32
N ALA A 51 -5.07 8.41 -11.49
CA ALA A 51 -6.40 8.38 -10.86
C ALA A 51 -7.53 8.37 -11.90
N ARG A 52 -7.38 9.11 -13.01
CA ARG A 52 -8.35 9.08 -14.11
C ARG A 52 -8.38 7.71 -14.81
N ALA A 53 -7.22 7.15 -15.15
CA ALA A 53 -7.15 5.82 -15.77
C ALA A 53 -7.75 4.72 -14.87
N VAL A 54 -7.55 4.82 -13.55
CA VAL A 54 -8.17 3.91 -12.58
C VAL A 54 -9.69 4.02 -12.60
N ARG A 55 -10.24 5.25 -12.57
CA ARG A 55 -11.70 5.47 -12.67
C ARG A 55 -12.26 4.94 -13.99
N ASP A 56 -11.63 5.30 -15.10
CA ASP A 56 -12.03 4.85 -16.44
C ASP A 56 -12.08 3.31 -16.56
N PHE A 57 -11.16 2.60 -15.89
CA PHE A 57 -11.17 1.13 -15.82
C PHE A 57 -12.31 0.60 -14.96
N LEU A 58 -12.45 1.14 -13.74
CA LEU A 58 -13.43 0.66 -12.76
C LEU A 58 -14.87 0.92 -13.21
N ASP A 59 -15.13 2.06 -13.86
CA ASP A 59 -16.42 2.37 -14.49
C ASP A 59 -16.80 1.33 -15.55
N LYS A 60 -15.84 0.93 -16.40
CA LYS A 60 -16.05 -0.10 -17.43
C LYS A 60 -16.28 -1.49 -16.84
N GLU A 61 -15.73 -1.76 -15.66
CA GLU A 61 -15.92 -3.02 -14.93
C GLU A 61 -17.19 -3.03 -14.06
N GLY A 62 -17.96 -1.92 -14.06
CA GLY A 62 -19.23 -1.78 -13.35
C GLY A 62 -19.10 -1.54 -11.85
N PHE A 63 -17.99 -0.94 -11.41
CA PHE A 63 -17.81 -0.52 -10.02
C PHE A 63 -18.48 0.83 -9.76
N VAL A 64 -18.89 1.06 -8.51
CA VAL A 64 -19.43 2.34 -8.04
C VAL A 64 -18.46 3.00 -7.06
N GLU A 65 -18.09 4.27 -7.29
CA GLU A 65 -17.26 5.07 -6.39
C GLU A 65 -18.08 5.51 -5.17
N PHE A 66 -17.50 5.38 -3.98
CA PHE A 66 -18.08 5.87 -2.73
C PHE A 66 -17.16 6.86 -2.02
N ASP A 67 -17.77 7.74 -1.23
CA ASP A 67 -17.04 8.64 -0.34
C ASP A 67 -16.41 7.86 0.84
N PRO A 68 -15.18 8.22 1.25
CA PRO A 68 -14.49 7.53 2.33
C PRO A 68 -15.07 7.85 3.71
N ILE A 69 -15.12 6.84 4.58
CA ILE A 69 -15.50 6.99 5.99
C ILE A 69 -14.23 7.32 6.79
N MET A 70 -14.05 8.56 7.25
CA MET A 70 -12.77 8.95 7.86
C MET A 70 -12.63 8.57 9.34
N ILE A 71 -13.73 8.46 10.07
CA ILE A 71 -13.74 8.13 11.50
C ILE A 71 -14.83 7.12 11.82
N GLY A 72 -14.64 6.33 12.87
CA GLY A 72 -15.61 5.33 13.30
C GLY A 72 -15.26 4.70 14.64
N PRO A 73 -16.12 3.83 15.17
CA PRO A 73 -15.89 3.22 16.48
C PRO A 73 -14.67 2.28 16.47
N VAL A 74 -14.32 1.70 15.34
CA VAL A 74 -13.16 0.84 15.09
C VAL A 74 -12.51 1.22 13.77
N THR A 75 -11.23 0.88 13.60
CA THR A 75 -10.52 0.96 12.33
C THR A 75 -9.98 -0.43 11.98
N ASP A 76 -9.41 -0.58 10.78
CA ASP A 76 -8.62 -1.75 10.40
C ASP A 76 -7.68 -2.24 11.54
N PRO A 77 -7.86 -3.47 12.06
CA PRO A 77 -7.01 -4.07 13.10
C PRO A 77 -5.61 -4.48 12.60
N GLY A 78 -5.38 -4.51 11.29
CA GLY A 78 -4.13 -4.88 10.65
C GLY A 78 -3.04 -3.83 10.87
N THR A 79 -2.57 -3.72 12.11
CA THR A 79 -1.70 -2.61 12.53
C THR A 79 -0.34 -2.64 11.85
N ARG A 80 0.21 -3.82 11.52
CA ARG A 80 1.60 -4.01 11.03
C ARG A 80 2.63 -3.13 11.78
N GLY A 81 2.40 -2.86 13.08
CA GLY A 81 3.25 -2.00 13.93
C GLY A 81 2.79 -0.53 14.08
N ALA A 82 1.84 -0.05 13.28
CA ALA A 82 1.28 1.30 13.37
C ALA A 82 0.24 1.46 14.50
N TYR A 83 0.29 2.58 15.21
CA TYR A 83 -0.66 2.90 16.28
C TYR A 83 -1.96 3.52 15.73
N GLU A 84 -2.95 3.65 16.62
CA GLU A 84 -4.26 4.23 16.31
C GLU A 84 -4.34 5.70 16.73
N PHE A 85 -4.89 6.55 15.86
CA PHE A 85 -5.33 7.87 16.25
C PHE A 85 -6.74 7.78 16.85
N ARG A 86 -6.89 8.29 18.07
CA ARG A 86 -8.16 8.32 18.82
C ARG A 86 -8.74 9.72 18.87
N ILE A 87 -10.05 9.82 18.75
CA ILE A 87 -10.81 11.08 18.73
C ILE A 87 -11.94 10.98 19.76
N PRO A 88 -12.01 11.90 20.73
CA PRO A 88 -13.21 12.07 21.55
C PRO A 88 -14.39 12.49 20.66
N TYR A 89 -15.48 11.74 20.72
CA TYR A 89 -16.66 11.94 19.87
C TYR A 89 -17.94 11.84 20.69
N TYR A 90 -18.48 12.99 21.12
CA TYR A 90 -19.77 13.14 21.82
C TYR A 90 -20.02 12.10 22.93
N GLY A 91 -19.03 11.88 23.81
CA GLY A 91 -19.12 10.93 24.92
C GLY A 91 -18.71 9.49 24.58
N ARG A 92 -18.20 9.25 23.36
CA ARG A 92 -17.58 7.99 22.92
C ARG A 92 -16.17 8.26 22.39
N GLU A 93 -15.39 7.21 22.21
CA GLU A 93 -14.09 7.28 21.55
C GLU A 93 -14.20 6.72 20.13
N TYR A 94 -13.80 7.50 19.15
CA TYR A 94 -13.70 7.10 17.74
C TYR A 94 -12.23 6.97 17.35
N ARG A 95 -11.99 6.31 16.21
CA ARG A 95 -10.68 6.11 15.61
C ARG A 95 -10.66 6.70 14.22
N ILE A 96 -9.51 7.22 13.79
CA ILE A 96 -9.27 7.57 12.39
C ILE A 96 -8.98 6.29 11.60
N MET A 97 -9.50 6.22 10.37
CA MET A 97 -9.29 5.05 9.53
C MET A 97 -7.84 4.90 9.03
N ARG A 98 -7.35 3.66 9.16
CA ARG A 98 -6.11 3.14 8.57
C ARG A 98 -6.34 2.39 7.26
N SER A 99 -7.56 1.91 7.05
CA SER A 99 -8.14 1.40 5.80
C SER A 99 -9.68 1.37 5.94
N GLY A 100 -10.39 1.34 4.81
CA GLY A 100 -11.85 1.21 4.77
C GLY A 100 -12.37 -0.23 4.89
N ILE A 101 -11.54 -1.19 5.32
CA ILE A 101 -11.78 -2.64 5.14
C ILE A 101 -13.18 -3.12 5.57
N LEU A 102 -13.63 -2.75 6.77
CA LEU A 102 -14.92 -3.21 7.28
C LEU A 102 -16.10 -2.57 6.53
N TYR A 103 -15.94 -1.31 6.10
CA TYR A 103 -16.98 -0.57 5.39
C TYR A 103 -17.08 -0.97 3.93
N LYS A 104 -15.96 -1.27 3.26
CA LYS A 104 -16.01 -1.75 1.86
C LYS A 104 -16.64 -3.14 1.77
N GLN A 105 -16.41 -4.02 2.75
CA GLN A 105 -17.12 -5.31 2.83
C GLN A 105 -18.62 -5.12 3.07
N LEU A 106 -19.01 -4.24 4.01
CA LEU A 106 -20.41 -3.89 4.24
C LEU A 106 -21.09 -3.39 2.95
N LEU A 107 -20.46 -2.44 2.26
CA LEU A 107 -21.01 -1.82 1.06
C LEU A 107 -21.09 -2.79 -0.11
N ALA A 108 -20.04 -3.57 -0.39
CA ALA A 108 -20.10 -4.62 -1.42
C ALA A 108 -21.23 -5.63 -1.12
N ALA A 109 -21.42 -6.00 0.15
CA ALA A 109 -22.49 -6.92 0.52
C ALA A 109 -23.89 -6.32 0.28
N ALA A 110 -24.07 -5.02 0.56
CA ALA A 110 -25.36 -4.33 0.53
C ALA A 110 -25.77 -3.80 -0.85
N MET A 111 -24.84 -3.27 -1.64
CA MET A 111 -25.13 -2.58 -2.90
C MET A 111 -25.64 -3.54 -3.98
N GLU A 112 -26.52 -3.08 -4.86
CA GLU A 112 -27.09 -3.92 -5.93
C GLU A 112 -25.99 -4.40 -6.88
N GLU A 113 -25.09 -3.52 -7.27
CA GLU A 113 -23.97 -3.78 -8.18
C GLU A 113 -22.97 -4.79 -7.62
N GLY A 114 -22.87 -4.87 -6.28
CA GLY A 114 -21.92 -5.75 -5.59
C GLY A 114 -20.45 -5.41 -5.84
N LYS A 115 -20.14 -4.30 -6.51
CA LYS A 115 -18.78 -3.85 -6.85
C LYS A 115 -18.61 -2.40 -6.42
N VAL A 116 -17.78 -2.16 -5.43
CA VAL A 116 -17.57 -0.82 -4.85
C VAL A 116 -16.10 -0.46 -4.82
N TYR A 117 -15.79 0.82 -4.92
CA TYR A 117 -14.43 1.31 -4.73
C TYR A 117 -14.36 2.72 -4.12
N PHE A 118 -13.17 3.07 -3.65
CA PHE A 118 -12.86 4.34 -3.00
C PHE A 118 -11.48 4.82 -3.43
N PHE A 119 -11.32 6.14 -3.51
CA PHE A 119 -10.02 6.76 -3.22
C PHE A 119 -9.99 7.08 -1.73
N TYR A 120 -9.53 6.13 -0.93
CA TYR A 120 -9.63 6.14 0.53
C TYR A 120 -8.41 6.82 1.17
N PRO A 121 -8.54 8.01 1.79
CA PRO A 121 -7.48 8.60 2.58
C PRO A 121 -7.30 7.85 3.89
N ASN A 122 -6.07 7.51 4.23
CA ASN A 122 -5.73 6.72 5.40
C ASN A 122 -4.70 7.44 6.25
N LEU A 123 -4.86 7.34 7.57
CA LEU A 123 -3.89 7.84 8.54
C LEU A 123 -3.37 6.69 9.39
N ARG A 124 -2.06 6.43 9.32
CA ARG A 124 -1.36 5.42 10.13
C ARG A 124 -0.31 6.10 10.98
N HIS A 125 -0.39 5.93 12.30
CA HIS A 125 0.65 6.43 13.19
C HIS A 125 1.84 5.45 13.16
N GLU A 126 2.64 5.58 12.11
CA GLU A 126 3.80 4.71 11.84
C GLU A 126 4.92 4.95 12.87
N PRO A 127 5.69 3.91 13.23
CA PRO A 127 6.85 4.07 14.10
C PRO A 127 7.98 4.86 13.40
N LEU A 128 8.89 5.44 14.20
CA LEU A 128 9.91 6.37 13.69
C LEU A 128 10.89 5.74 12.68
N ASP A 129 11.19 4.46 12.82
CA ASP A 129 12.04 3.71 11.89
C ASP A 129 11.42 3.58 10.50
N ALA A 130 10.08 3.57 10.40
CA ALA A 130 9.38 3.55 9.12
C ALA A 130 9.72 4.78 8.26
N GLY A 131 10.02 5.93 8.86
CA GLY A 131 10.42 7.16 8.16
C GLY A 131 11.69 7.01 7.31
N LYS A 132 12.56 6.05 7.65
CA LYS A 132 13.86 5.82 6.96
C LYS A 132 13.77 4.88 5.77
N THR A 133 12.61 4.26 5.56
CA THR A 133 12.43 3.19 4.56
C THR A 133 12.18 3.71 3.15
N GLY A 134 11.78 4.98 3.01
CA GLY A 134 11.35 5.56 1.73
C GLY A 134 10.04 5.01 1.15
N ARG A 135 9.29 4.18 1.90
CA ARG A 135 8.03 3.55 1.45
C ARG A 135 6.82 3.79 2.34
N HIS A 136 7.00 4.50 3.46
CA HIS A 136 5.94 4.77 4.44
C HIS A 136 5.60 6.26 4.49
N LEU A 137 4.31 6.52 4.71
CA LEU A 137 3.74 7.83 5.01
C LEU A 137 2.74 7.65 6.14
N VAL A 138 2.60 8.67 6.98
CA VAL A 138 1.53 8.74 7.99
C VAL A 138 0.18 8.97 7.31
N GLU A 139 0.15 9.72 6.21
CA GLU A 139 -1.05 10.02 5.44
C GLU A 139 -0.87 9.62 3.98
N PHE A 140 -1.78 8.81 3.44
CA PHE A 140 -1.71 8.30 2.07
C PHE A 140 -3.10 7.93 1.56
N VAL A 141 -3.24 7.70 0.25
CA VAL A 141 -4.52 7.30 -0.37
C VAL A 141 -4.42 5.88 -0.90
N GLN A 142 -5.40 5.05 -0.58
CA GLN A 142 -5.57 3.73 -1.18
C GLN A 142 -6.68 3.77 -2.23
N ILE A 143 -6.44 3.15 -3.37
CA ILE A 143 -7.50 2.73 -4.27
C ILE A 143 -8.03 1.42 -3.69
N ASP A 144 -9.06 1.51 -2.87
CA ASP A 144 -9.66 0.35 -2.19
C ASP A 144 -10.86 -0.13 -3.00
N LEU A 145 -10.92 -1.43 -3.28
CA LEU A 145 -12.09 -2.03 -3.90
C LEU A 145 -12.54 -3.29 -3.17
N GLU A 146 -13.81 -3.65 -3.38
CA GLU A 146 -14.41 -4.86 -2.85
C GLU A 146 -15.52 -5.35 -3.80
N VAL A 147 -15.59 -6.68 -3.98
CA VAL A 147 -16.48 -7.36 -4.91
C VAL A 147 -17.23 -8.45 -4.16
N ARG A 148 -18.56 -8.45 -4.29
CA ARG A 148 -19.46 -9.48 -3.77
C ARG A 148 -19.42 -10.74 -4.65
N ASP A 149 -19.60 -11.88 -3.99
CA ASP A 149 -19.63 -13.21 -4.62
C ASP A 149 -18.34 -13.54 -5.38
N ALA A 150 -17.21 -13.00 -4.89
CA ALA A 150 -15.88 -13.20 -5.45
C ALA A 150 -14.88 -13.76 -4.41
N ASP A 151 -13.83 -14.40 -4.89
CA ASP A 151 -12.66 -14.79 -4.10
C ASP A 151 -11.38 -14.01 -4.47
N HIS A 152 -10.29 -14.30 -3.75
CA HIS A 152 -8.99 -13.68 -3.97
C HIS A 152 -8.44 -13.88 -5.40
N LEU A 153 -8.65 -15.05 -6.03
CA LEU A 153 -8.16 -15.33 -7.38
C LEU A 153 -8.89 -14.50 -8.43
N GLU A 154 -10.18 -14.23 -8.22
CA GLU A 154 -10.99 -13.36 -9.07
C GLU A 154 -10.55 -11.91 -8.97
N VAL A 155 -10.35 -11.39 -7.75
CA VAL A 155 -9.89 -10.00 -7.58
C VAL A 155 -8.42 -9.83 -7.96
N MET A 156 -7.58 -10.87 -7.91
CA MET A 156 -6.24 -10.84 -8.52
C MET A 156 -6.33 -10.59 -10.03
N LYS A 157 -7.25 -11.25 -10.74
CA LYS A 157 -7.45 -10.97 -12.18
C LYS A 157 -7.89 -9.53 -12.44
N ILE A 158 -8.66 -8.93 -11.53
CA ILE A 158 -9.04 -7.51 -11.62
C ILE A 158 -7.81 -6.63 -11.41
N ALA A 159 -6.97 -6.91 -10.41
CA ALA A 159 -5.72 -6.18 -10.17
C ALA A 159 -4.76 -6.26 -11.37
N GLU A 160 -4.61 -7.45 -11.97
CA GLU A 160 -3.83 -7.68 -13.21
C GLU A 160 -4.29 -6.77 -14.35
N ARG A 161 -5.60 -6.77 -14.65
CA ARG A 161 -6.18 -5.95 -15.71
C ARG A 161 -6.09 -4.46 -15.39
N LEU A 162 -6.28 -4.06 -14.14
CA LEU A 162 -6.18 -2.66 -13.70
C LEU A 162 -4.77 -2.12 -13.89
N ILE A 163 -3.74 -2.84 -13.42
CA ILE A 163 -2.34 -2.41 -13.56
C ILE A 163 -1.95 -2.34 -15.03
N LYS A 164 -2.31 -3.35 -15.83
CA LYS A 164 -2.10 -3.30 -17.27
C LYS A 164 -2.79 -2.10 -17.91
N HIS A 165 -4.06 -1.86 -17.58
CA HIS A 165 -4.82 -0.73 -18.12
C HIS A 165 -4.17 0.61 -17.81
N VAL A 166 -3.73 0.82 -16.56
CA VAL A 166 -3.05 2.06 -16.15
C VAL A 166 -1.75 2.23 -16.94
N ILE A 167 -0.93 1.19 -17.06
CA ILE A 167 0.34 1.27 -17.79
C ILE A 167 0.10 1.53 -19.29
N ASP A 168 -0.86 0.83 -19.90
CA ASP A 168 -1.23 1.02 -21.31
C ASP A 168 -1.75 2.45 -21.55
N HIS A 169 -2.59 2.99 -20.66
CA HIS A 169 -3.07 4.38 -20.72
C HIS A 169 -1.93 5.40 -20.63
N LEU A 170 -0.84 5.06 -19.93
CA LEU A 170 0.28 5.97 -19.72
C LEU A 170 1.27 6.00 -20.90
N ARG A 171 1.11 5.13 -21.90
CA ARG A 171 1.93 5.13 -23.12
C ARG A 171 1.86 6.45 -23.87
N ASP A 172 0.70 7.09 -23.91
CA ASP A 172 0.48 8.41 -24.51
C ASP A 172 1.22 9.55 -23.77
N TYR A 173 1.76 9.26 -22.59
CA TYR A 173 2.47 10.22 -21.74
C TYR A 173 3.94 9.85 -21.50
N GLU A 174 4.47 8.86 -22.22
CA GLU A 174 5.80 8.29 -21.94
C GLU A 174 6.94 9.32 -22.04
N ASP A 175 6.89 10.24 -23.01
CA ASP A 175 7.89 11.31 -23.13
C ASP A 175 7.93 12.23 -21.90
N ARG A 176 6.78 12.40 -21.22
CA ARG A 176 6.69 13.19 -19.99
C ARG A 176 7.26 12.43 -18.80
N LEU A 177 7.07 11.09 -18.75
CA LEU A 177 7.69 10.22 -17.76
C LEU A 177 9.21 10.19 -17.90
N ARG A 178 9.73 10.11 -19.14
CA ARG A 178 11.19 10.12 -19.40
C ARG A 178 11.88 11.31 -18.77
N ARG A 179 11.28 12.50 -18.81
CA ARG A 179 11.82 13.69 -18.13
C ARG A 179 11.94 13.52 -16.61
N ILE A 180 10.98 12.84 -15.99
CA ILE A 180 11.01 12.53 -14.55
C ILE A 180 12.12 11.51 -14.27
N TRP A 181 12.18 10.46 -15.09
CA TRP A 181 13.20 9.41 -14.98
C TRP A 181 14.62 9.98 -15.11
N GLU A 182 14.88 10.79 -16.14
CA GLU A 182 16.16 11.47 -16.36
C GLU A 182 16.54 12.36 -15.18
N PHE A 183 15.59 13.14 -14.65
CA PHE A 183 15.83 14.04 -13.53
C PHE A 183 16.23 13.29 -12.24
N PHE A 184 15.57 12.17 -11.94
CA PHE A 184 15.89 11.35 -10.77
C PHE A 184 16.97 10.30 -11.02
N GLY A 185 17.60 10.28 -12.19
CA GLY A 185 18.66 9.33 -12.53
C GLY A 185 18.18 7.88 -12.67
N SER A 186 16.89 7.68 -12.96
CA SER A 186 16.33 6.37 -13.28
C SER A 186 16.98 5.80 -14.54
N LYS A 187 17.18 4.49 -14.55
CA LYS A 187 17.69 3.76 -15.72
C LYS A 187 16.59 3.26 -16.64
N ARG A 188 15.33 3.60 -16.36
CA ARG A 188 14.16 3.11 -17.10
C ARG A 188 14.12 3.72 -18.51
N PRO A 189 14.21 2.92 -19.59
CA PRO A 189 14.14 3.43 -20.95
C PRO A 189 12.70 3.64 -21.45
N PHE A 190 11.77 2.83 -20.95
CA PHE A 190 10.36 2.78 -21.34
C PHE A 190 9.50 2.27 -20.18
N LEU A 191 8.20 2.53 -20.25
CA LEU A 191 7.20 1.94 -19.36
C LEU A 191 7.23 0.40 -19.51
N PRO A 192 7.09 -0.36 -18.42
CA PRO A 192 7.22 -1.81 -18.44
C PRO A 192 6.11 -2.45 -19.28
N GLU A 193 6.46 -3.44 -20.12
CA GLU A 193 5.47 -4.27 -20.81
C GLU A 193 4.86 -5.27 -19.83
N ILE A 194 3.53 -5.29 -19.75
CA ILE A 194 2.80 -6.17 -18.83
C ILE A 194 2.18 -7.33 -19.60
N SER A 195 2.67 -8.53 -19.32
CA SER A 195 2.14 -9.78 -19.87
C SER A 195 1.24 -10.48 -18.86
N LEU A 196 0.01 -10.76 -19.26
CA LEU A 196 -0.98 -11.45 -18.44
C LEU A 196 -1.09 -12.95 -18.82
N PRO A 197 -1.37 -13.85 -17.87
CA PRO A 197 -1.53 -13.59 -16.44
C PRO A 197 -0.19 -13.22 -15.77
N LEU A 198 -0.23 -12.43 -14.70
CA LEU A 198 0.98 -12.13 -13.94
C LEU A 198 1.49 -13.40 -13.24
N ARG A 199 2.80 -13.48 -13.01
CA ARG A 199 3.39 -14.58 -12.25
C ARG A 199 2.77 -14.62 -10.85
N ARG A 200 2.47 -15.82 -10.38
CA ARG A 200 1.98 -16.09 -9.02
C ARG A 200 2.94 -17.07 -8.36
N MET A 201 3.22 -16.84 -7.09
CA MET A 201 3.89 -17.78 -6.22
C MET A 201 3.19 -17.80 -4.87
N THR A 202 3.19 -18.93 -4.21
CA THR A 202 2.77 -19.03 -2.81
C THR A 202 3.82 -18.38 -1.89
N HIS A 203 3.41 -18.01 -0.70
CA HIS A 203 4.29 -17.52 0.35
C HIS A 203 5.40 -18.54 0.65
N GLU A 204 5.08 -19.83 0.66
CA GLU A 204 6.04 -20.92 0.85
C GLU A 204 7.11 -20.93 -0.25
N GLU A 205 6.70 -20.91 -1.52
CA GLU A 205 7.63 -20.84 -2.66
C GLU A 205 8.49 -19.57 -2.63
N ALA A 206 7.92 -18.43 -2.24
CA ALA A 206 8.67 -17.18 -2.09
C ALA A 206 9.74 -17.30 -1.01
N VAL A 207 9.41 -17.88 0.15
CA VAL A 207 10.37 -18.12 1.25
C VAL A 207 11.44 -19.14 0.83
N ASP A 208 11.09 -20.18 0.10
CA ASP A 208 12.05 -21.17 -0.43
C ASP A 208 13.11 -20.51 -1.33
N ILE A 209 12.66 -19.69 -2.30
CA ILE A 209 13.54 -18.92 -3.19
C ILE A 209 14.48 -18.04 -2.34
N LEU A 210 13.92 -17.30 -1.38
CA LEU A 210 14.71 -16.40 -0.54
C LEU A 210 15.74 -17.15 0.32
N MET A 211 15.35 -18.28 0.92
CA MET A 211 16.27 -19.11 1.70
C MET A 211 17.38 -19.72 0.84
N GLU A 212 17.10 -20.10 -0.39
CA GLU A 212 18.12 -20.60 -1.31
C GLU A 212 19.16 -19.52 -1.64
N HIS A 213 18.70 -18.33 -2.02
CA HIS A 213 19.57 -17.20 -2.32
C HIS A 213 20.37 -16.74 -1.07
N ALA A 214 19.75 -16.81 0.12
CA ALA A 214 20.42 -16.57 1.39
C ALA A 214 21.57 -17.56 1.65
N ARG A 215 21.33 -18.87 1.43
CA ARG A 215 22.33 -19.93 1.64
C ARG A 215 23.54 -19.81 0.71
N ARG A 216 23.32 -19.35 -0.53
CA ARG A 216 24.39 -19.09 -1.50
C ARG A 216 25.17 -17.80 -1.20
N GLY A 217 24.69 -16.98 -0.27
CA GLY A 217 25.32 -15.71 0.10
C GLY A 217 25.14 -14.60 -0.93
N GLU A 218 24.29 -14.78 -1.94
CA GLU A 218 24.20 -13.90 -3.12
C GLU A 218 23.80 -12.46 -2.78
N VAL A 219 22.98 -12.28 -1.73
CA VAL A 219 22.35 -10.99 -1.40
C VAL A 219 22.66 -10.50 0.02
N ILE A 220 23.26 -11.34 0.87
CA ILE A 220 23.37 -11.05 2.31
C ILE A 220 24.09 -9.71 2.57
N GLU A 221 25.26 -9.50 1.98
CA GLU A 221 26.03 -8.26 2.18
C GLU A 221 25.26 -7.01 1.67
N GLU A 222 24.51 -7.15 0.57
CA GLU A 222 23.67 -6.08 0.03
C GLU A 222 22.53 -5.72 1.01
N LEU A 223 21.84 -6.73 1.56
CA LEU A 223 20.77 -6.50 2.52
C LEU A 223 21.29 -5.89 3.82
N GLU A 224 22.41 -6.39 4.36
CA GLU A 224 23.00 -5.87 5.58
C GLU A 224 23.37 -4.38 5.44
N LYS A 225 24.00 -4.00 4.32
CA LYS A 225 24.37 -2.61 4.06
C LYS A 225 23.16 -1.71 3.81
N ARG A 226 22.23 -2.16 2.96
CA ARG A 226 21.09 -1.32 2.53
C ARG A 226 20.08 -1.09 3.65
N PHE A 227 19.78 -2.12 4.44
CA PHE A 227 18.73 -2.06 5.47
C PHE A 227 19.28 -1.95 6.89
N ASN A 228 20.61 -1.93 7.06
CA ASN A 228 21.27 -1.88 8.36
C ASN A 228 20.75 -2.99 9.32
N VAL A 229 20.56 -4.18 8.77
CA VAL A 229 20.11 -5.38 9.48
C VAL A 229 21.27 -6.36 9.59
N LYS A 230 21.45 -7.01 10.75
CA LYS A 230 22.45 -8.07 10.90
C LYS A 230 21.81 -9.42 10.68
N LYS A 231 22.47 -10.31 9.93
CA LYS A 231 22.01 -11.69 9.69
C LYS A 231 20.55 -11.75 9.19
N PRO A 232 20.24 -11.07 8.07
CA PRO A 232 18.88 -10.98 7.52
C PRO A 232 18.24 -12.35 7.27
N GLU A 233 19.04 -13.39 6.99
CA GLU A 233 18.57 -14.76 6.77
C GLU A 233 17.85 -15.36 7.97
N ARG A 234 18.16 -14.89 9.19
CA ARG A 234 17.50 -15.36 10.43
C ARG A 234 16.08 -14.84 10.60
N ARG A 235 15.67 -13.86 9.78
CA ARG A 235 14.34 -13.25 9.83
C ARG A 235 13.36 -13.92 8.87
N LEU A 236 13.83 -14.75 7.93
CA LEU A 236 12.97 -15.53 7.04
C LEU A 236 12.22 -16.61 7.83
N SER A 237 10.91 -16.72 7.58
CA SER A 237 10.04 -17.64 8.30
C SER A 237 8.84 -18.03 7.44
N TYR A 238 8.49 -19.32 7.43
CA TYR A 238 7.24 -19.81 6.84
C TYR A 238 5.99 -19.40 7.63
N LYS A 239 6.15 -18.84 8.83
CA LYS A 239 5.06 -18.56 9.79
C LYS A 239 4.79 -17.07 10.00
N ALA A 240 5.50 -16.19 9.30
CA ALA A 240 5.42 -14.75 9.49
C ALA A 240 5.42 -14.04 8.14
N GLU A 241 5.20 -12.74 8.17
CA GLU A 241 5.34 -11.84 7.02
C GLU A 241 6.76 -11.91 6.42
N ILE A 242 6.87 -11.71 5.10
CA ILE A 242 8.18 -11.54 4.45
C ILE A 242 8.76 -10.19 4.89
N PRO A 243 9.94 -10.14 5.53
CA PRO A 243 10.54 -8.89 5.94
C PRO A 243 10.85 -7.98 4.76
N TRP A 244 10.77 -6.66 4.98
CA TRP A 244 10.98 -5.65 3.92
C TRP A 244 12.26 -5.86 3.11
N GLU A 245 13.39 -6.18 3.76
CA GLU A 245 14.65 -6.39 3.05
C GLU A 245 14.57 -7.53 2.02
N TRP A 246 13.79 -8.57 2.32
CA TRP A 246 13.61 -9.73 1.46
C TRP A 246 12.51 -9.51 0.42
N GLU A 247 11.45 -8.78 0.77
CA GLU A 247 10.43 -8.31 -0.17
C GLU A 247 11.06 -7.39 -1.25
N TRP A 248 11.94 -6.48 -0.83
CA TRP A 248 12.71 -5.64 -1.74
C TRP A 248 13.57 -6.48 -2.69
N TYR A 249 14.21 -7.53 -2.19
CA TYR A 249 15.01 -8.42 -3.03
C TYR A 249 14.16 -9.19 -4.03
N LEU A 250 13.03 -9.78 -3.60
CA LEU A 250 12.07 -10.43 -4.50
C LEU A 250 11.59 -9.46 -5.59
N SER A 251 11.26 -8.23 -5.19
CA SER A 251 10.90 -7.16 -6.13
C SER A 251 12.02 -6.88 -7.13
N LYS A 252 13.28 -6.80 -6.68
CA LYS A 252 14.45 -6.53 -7.53
C LYS A 252 14.73 -7.63 -8.57
N ILE A 253 14.52 -8.91 -8.23
CA ILE A 253 14.86 -10.04 -9.12
C ILE A 253 13.76 -10.43 -10.10
N ASN A 254 12.57 -9.82 -10.01
CA ASN A 254 11.49 -10.03 -10.96
C ASN A 254 11.40 -8.85 -11.95
N GLU A 255 11.05 -9.14 -13.20
CA GLU A 255 11.07 -8.16 -14.30
C GLU A 255 9.75 -7.39 -14.48
N GLN A 256 8.63 -7.97 -14.02
CA GLN A 256 7.30 -7.37 -14.08
C GLN A 256 6.57 -7.59 -12.75
N PRO A 257 5.44 -6.90 -12.50
CA PRO A 257 4.63 -7.12 -11.32
C PRO A 257 4.22 -8.60 -11.15
N PHE A 258 4.15 -9.06 -9.91
CA PHE A 258 3.86 -10.46 -9.60
C PHE A 258 3.15 -10.59 -8.26
N PHE A 259 2.44 -11.70 -8.06
CA PHE A 259 1.74 -11.98 -6.81
C PHE A 259 2.52 -12.94 -5.93
N ILE A 260 2.43 -12.69 -4.63
CA ILE A 260 2.67 -13.66 -3.57
C ILE A 260 1.30 -13.94 -2.93
N GLN A 261 0.88 -15.18 -2.82
CA GLN A 261 -0.41 -15.56 -2.24
C GLN A 261 -0.25 -16.58 -1.10
N ASP A 262 -1.32 -16.93 -0.42
CA ASP A 262 -1.34 -18.01 0.58
C ASP A 262 -0.50 -17.71 1.84
N TYR A 263 -0.61 -16.50 2.40
CA TYR A 263 0.14 -16.15 3.60
C TYR A 263 -0.34 -16.93 4.82
N PRO A 264 0.55 -17.16 5.81
CA PRO A 264 0.17 -17.79 7.05
C PRO A 264 -0.80 -16.91 7.84
N LYS A 265 -1.77 -17.56 8.50
CA LYS A 265 -2.85 -16.96 9.31
C LYS A 265 -2.40 -15.89 10.32
N GLY A 266 -1.17 -15.98 10.82
CA GLY A 266 -0.58 -15.03 11.77
C GLY A 266 -0.04 -13.73 11.14
N ALA A 267 0.08 -13.65 9.82
CA ALA A 267 0.58 -12.47 9.12
C ALA A 267 -0.50 -11.40 8.88
N ARG A 268 -1.78 -11.78 8.90
CA ARG A 268 -2.89 -10.90 8.50
C ARG A 268 -3.98 -10.76 9.56
N GLY A 269 -4.86 -9.78 9.34
CA GLY A 269 -5.98 -9.46 10.23
C GLY A 269 -7.03 -10.57 10.34
N PHE A 270 -7.96 -10.40 11.28
CA PHE A 270 -9.02 -11.39 11.54
C PHE A 270 -9.98 -11.59 10.37
N TYR A 271 -10.06 -10.63 9.45
CA TYR A 271 -11.04 -10.57 8.38
C TYR A 271 -10.61 -11.32 7.12
N ASP A 272 -9.35 -11.76 7.02
CA ASP A 272 -8.89 -12.57 5.89
C ASP A 272 -9.35 -14.01 6.06
N ARG A 273 -9.94 -14.55 4.99
CA ARG A 273 -10.54 -15.88 4.99
C ARG A 273 -9.46 -16.95 4.92
N GLU A 274 -9.62 -17.96 5.76
CA GLU A 274 -8.78 -19.16 5.74
C GLU A 274 -9.30 -20.16 4.70
N TYR A 275 -8.39 -20.87 4.02
CA TYR A 275 -8.78 -21.98 3.14
C TYR A 275 -9.52 -23.07 3.94
N PRO A 276 -10.71 -23.52 3.51
CA PRO A 276 -11.44 -24.58 4.22
C PRO A 276 -10.67 -25.90 4.36
N ASN A 277 -9.77 -26.19 3.42
CA ASN A 277 -9.00 -27.42 3.31
C ASN A 277 -7.49 -27.26 3.63
N ARG A 278 -7.02 -26.05 3.98
CA ARG A 278 -5.61 -25.78 4.34
C ARG A 278 -5.56 -24.92 5.62
N PRO A 279 -5.78 -25.52 6.81
CA PRO A 279 -5.78 -24.77 8.04
C PRO A 279 -4.46 -24.01 8.27
N GLY A 280 -4.55 -22.77 8.73
CA GLY A 280 -3.43 -21.85 8.93
C GLY A 280 -3.01 -21.08 7.69
N ILE A 281 -3.63 -21.28 6.53
CA ILE A 281 -3.30 -20.59 5.27
C ILE A 281 -4.48 -19.73 4.82
N LEU A 282 -4.20 -18.49 4.45
CA LEU A 282 -5.20 -17.50 4.06
C LEU A 282 -5.40 -17.45 2.54
N MET A 283 -6.62 -17.14 2.13
CA MET A 283 -6.99 -16.83 0.75
C MET A 283 -6.70 -15.35 0.48
N ASP A 284 -5.41 -15.00 0.49
CA ASP A 284 -4.91 -13.63 0.37
C ASP A 284 -3.76 -13.51 -0.63
N PHE A 285 -3.34 -12.27 -0.90
CA PHE A 285 -2.19 -11.98 -1.75
C PHE A 285 -1.61 -10.60 -1.48
N ASP A 286 -0.32 -10.45 -1.82
CA ASP A 286 0.33 -9.19 -2.11
C ASP A 286 0.69 -9.12 -3.59
N LEU A 287 0.53 -7.94 -4.21
CA LEU A 287 1.02 -7.61 -5.55
C LEU A 287 2.26 -6.74 -5.41
N LEU A 288 3.41 -7.25 -5.86
CA LEU A 288 4.68 -6.55 -5.81
C LEU A 288 4.99 -5.93 -7.18
N ALA A 289 5.45 -4.69 -7.17
CA ALA A 289 6.13 -4.08 -8.31
C ALA A 289 7.58 -4.58 -8.41
N PRO A 290 8.17 -4.63 -9.61
CA PRO A 290 9.57 -5.01 -9.81
C PRO A 290 10.54 -3.90 -9.38
N GLU A 291 11.83 -4.05 -9.71
CA GLU A 291 12.87 -3.00 -9.60
C GLU A 291 13.12 -2.51 -8.15
N GLY A 292 12.77 -3.32 -7.16
CA GLY A 292 12.93 -2.98 -5.74
C GLY A 292 11.87 -2.01 -5.22
N HIS A 293 10.75 -1.80 -5.91
CA HIS A 293 9.63 -1.00 -5.42
C HIS A 293 8.82 -1.70 -4.32
N GLY A 294 8.74 -3.03 -4.34
CA GLY A 294 8.01 -3.84 -3.37
C GLY A 294 6.49 -3.82 -3.57
N GLU A 295 5.76 -4.10 -2.48
CA GLU A 295 4.31 -4.22 -2.42
C GLU A 295 3.59 -2.94 -2.88
N LEU A 296 2.77 -3.08 -3.92
CA LEU A 296 1.79 -2.08 -4.37
C LEU A 296 0.42 -2.27 -3.72
N SER A 297 0.02 -3.54 -3.52
CA SER A 297 -1.32 -3.92 -3.07
C SER A 297 -1.27 -5.10 -2.12
N SER A 298 -2.16 -5.11 -1.14
CA SER A 298 -2.58 -6.30 -0.38
C SER A 298 -4.06 -6.58 -0.68
N GLY A 299 -4.48 -7.85 -0.71
CA GLY A 299 -5.88 -8.24 -0.92
C GLY A 299 -6.21 -9.62 -0.39
N ALA A 300 -7.50 -9.90 -0.18
CA ALA A 300 -7.96 -11.21 0.29
C ALA A 300 -9.44 -11.45 0.00
N ALA A 301 -9.84 -12.72 0.02
CA ALA A 301 -11.22 -13.10 0.29
C ALA A 301 -11.53 -12.84 1.76
N ARG A 302 -12.75 -12.36 2.06
CA ARG A 302 -13.15 -12.00 3.42
C ARG A 302 -13.81 -13.16 4.14
N GLU A 303 -13.50 -13.29 5.43
CA GLU A 303 -14.31 -14.11 6.31
C GLU A 303 -15.65 -13.40 6.52
N TYR A 304 -16.73 -14.16 6.37
CA TYR A 304 -18.10 -13.68 6.44
C TYR A 304 -18.93 -14.42 7.48
N ASP A 305 -18.39 -15.48 8.08
CA ASP A 305 -18.99 -16.14 9.24
C ASP A 305 -18.63 -15.37 10.52
N ALA A 306 -19.64 -14.83 11.19
CA ALA A 306 -19.46 -14.04 12.40
C ALA A 306 -18.77 -14.82 13.54
N SER A 307 -18.99 -16.13 13.65
CA SER A 307 -18.39 -16.96 14.71
C SER A 307 -16.90 -17.17 14.46
N ARG A 308 -16.49 -17.36 13.21
CA ARG A 308 -15.08 -17.45 12.81
C ARG A 308 -14.35 -16.13 13.00
N VAL A 309 -14.96 -15.01 12.59
CA VAL A 309 -14.40 -13.67 12.85
C VAL A 309 -14.24 -13.43 14.34
N PHE A 310 -15.24 -13.77 15.16
CA PHE A 310 -15.15 -13.63 16.62
C PHE A 310 -13.99 -14.46 17.21
N ALA A 311 -13.84 -15.71 16.77
CA ALA A 311 -12.73 -16.56 17.20
C ALA A 311 -11.36 -15.95 16.81
N ARG A 312 -11.23 -15.45 15.57
CA ARG A 312 -10.01 -14.78 15.10
C ARG A 312 -9.68 -13.52 15.90
N MET A 313 -10.68 -12.70 16.26
CA MET A 313 -10.49 -11.54 17.13
C MET A 313 -9.93 -11.94 18.50
N LYS A 314 -10.45 -13.03 19.09
CA LYS A 314 -9.93 -13.55 20.36
C LYS A 314 -8.49 -14.05 20.24
N GLU A 315 -8.16 -14.74 19.14
CA GLU A 315 -6.80 -15.20 18.85
C GLU A 315 -5.81 -14.03 18.71
N SER A 316 -6.22 -12.94 18.04
CA SER A 316 -5.37 -11.77 17.78
C SER A 316 -5.36 -10.73 18.91
N GLY A 317 -6.13 -10.94 19.99
CA GLY A 317 -6.23 -10.01 21.12
C GLY A 317 -7.10 -8.78 20.88
N GLU A 318 -7.88 -8.77 19.79
CA GLU A 318 -8.86 -7.72 19.51
C GLU A 318 -10.05 -7.82 20.47
N ASN A 319 -10.61 -6.68 20.87
CA ASN A 319 -11.79 -6.65 21.74
C ASN A 319 -13.08 -6.73 20.90
N PRO A 320 -13.81 -7.86 20.87
CA PRO A 320 -14.97 -8.03 19.99
C PRO A 320 -16.11 -7.07 20.29
N GLU A 321 -16.21 -6.56 21.52
CA GLU A 321 -17.26 -5.60 21.91
C GLU A 321 -17.20 -4.30 21.09
N LEU A 322 -16.00 -3.90 20.66
CA LEU A 322 -15.82 -2.72 19.81
C LEU A 322 -16.34 -2.95 18.38
N TYR A 323 -16.35 -4.21 17.94
CA TYR A 323 -16.77 -4.64 16.60
C TYR A 323 -18.20 -5.19 16.59
N LYS A 324 -19.00 -4.94 17.63
CA LYS A 324 -20.37 -5.47 17.75
C LYS A 324 -21.21 -5.23 16.50
N TRP A 325 -21.20 -4.01 15.97
CA TRP A 325 -21.93 -3.65 14.75
C TRP A 325 -21.49 -4.49 13.54
N TYR A 326 -20.19 -4.79 13.44
CA TYR A 326 -19.61 -5.54 12.34
C TYR A 326 -19.94 -7.02 12.46
N LEU A 327 -19.88 -7.58 13.67
CA LEU A 327 -20.29 -8.96 13.94
C LEU A 327 -21.79 -9.18 13.71
N GLU A 328 -22.63 -8.19 14.07
CA GLU A 328 -24.07 -8.19 13.76
C GLU A 328 -24.32 -8.15 12.25
N PHE A 329 -23.60 -7.28 11.52
CA PHE A 329 -23.62 -7.26 10.06
C PHE A 329 -23.27 -8.64 9.47
N LEU A 330 -22.18 -9.27 9.90
CA LEU A 330 -21.78 -10.58 9.39
C LEU A 330 -22.79 -11.66 9.71
N ARG A 331 -23.39 -11.64 10.90
CA ARG A 331 -24.40 -12.63 11.30
C ARG A 331 -25.64 -12.55 10.43
N ASP A 332 -26.11 -11.33 10.15
CA ASP A 332 -27.42 -11.11 9.53
C ASP A 332 -27.33 -10.98 7.99
N HIS A 333 -26.16 -10.57 7.48
CA HIS A 333 -25.96 -10.23 6.06
C HIS A 333 -24.63 -10.73 5.48
N GLY A 334 -23.83 -11.46 6.25
CA GLY A 334 -22.53 -11.99 5.83
C GLY A 334 -22.64 -12.84 4.56
N ARG A 335 -21.79 -12.52 3.59
CA ARG A 335 -21.70 -13.21 2.31
C ARG A 335 -20.28 -13.14 1.76
N PRO A 336 -19.92 -14.03 0.81
CA PRO A 336 -18.60 -13.98 0.20
C PRO A 336 -18.34 -12.62 -0.44
N THR A 337 -17.23 -12.00 -0.05
CA THR A 337 -16.65 -10.86 -0.76
C THR A 337 -15.14 -11.06 -0.84
N ALA A 338 -14.52 -10.39 -1.80
CA ALA A 338 -13.07 -10.26 -1.86
C ALA A 338 -12.70 -8.86 -2.33
N GLY A 339 -11.50 -8.42 -2.00
CA GLY A 339 -11.04 -7.13 -2.46
C GLY A 339 -9.58 -6.87 -2.13
N PHE A 340 -9.10 -5.73 -2.57
CA PHE A 340 -7.72 -5.30 -2.37
C PHE A 340 -7.63 -3.78 -2.25
N GLY A 341 -6.48 -3.29 -1.83
CA GLY A 341 -6.18 -1.87 -1.80
C GLY A 341 -4.81 -1.57 -2.39
N ILE A 342 -4.75 -0.71 -3.42
CA ILE A 342 -3.49 -0.25 -4.02
C ILE A 342 -3.09 1.09 -3.40
N GLY A 343 -1.87 1.21 -2.87
CA GLY A 343 -1.34 2.49 -2.41
C GLY A 343 -1.09 3.44 -3.58
N MET A 344 -1.84 4.53 -3.70
CA MET A 344 -1.73 5.47 -4.82
C MET A 344 -0.33 6.09 -4.90
N GLU A 345 0.23 6.53 -3.77
CA GLU A 345 1.57 7.10 -3.74
C GLU A 345 2.66 6.07 -4.08
N ARG A 346 2.46 4.78 -3.75
CA ARG A 346 3.35 3.69 -4.17
C ARG A 346 3.24 3.41 -5.67
N LEU A 347 2.03 3.45 -6.22
CA LEU A 347 1.80 3.30 -7.65
C LEU A 347 2.44 4.45 -8.45
N VAL A 348 2.29 5.69 -7.99
CA VAL A 348 2.98 6.87 -8.56
C VAL A 348 4.50 6.70 -8.45
N LYS A 349 5.02 6.29 -7.29
CA LYS A 349 6.45 6.01 -7.10
C LYS A 349 6.95 4.98 -8.11
N TYR A 350 6.23 3.90 -8.34
CA TYR A 350 6.61 2.86 -9.31
C TYR A 350 6.59 3.36 -10.76
N ILE A 351 5.54 4.09 -11.15
CA ILE A 351 5.38 4.59 -12.53
C ILE A 351 6.44 5.66 -12.86
N CYS A 352 6.63 6.60 -11.94
CA CYS A 352 7.58 7.70 -12.08
C CYS A 352 9.02 7.32 -11.67
N ASP A 353 9.23 6.07 -11.23
CA ASP A 353 10.48 5.55 -10.67
C ASP A 353 11.14 6.49 -9.64
N LEU A 354 10.34 6.96 -8.67
CA LEU A 354 10.79 7.91 -7.67
C LEU A 354 11.65 7.22 -6.60
N PRO A 355 12.68 7.90 -6.08
CA PRO A 355 13.53 7.34 -5.03
C PRO A 355 12.78 7.09 -3.71
N SER A 356 11.69 7.82 -3.44
CA SER A 356 10.91 7.69 -2.21
C SER A 356 9.45 8.10 -2.39
N VAL A 357 8.56 7.49 -1.60
CA VAL A 357 7.10 7.67 -1.70
C VAL A 357 6.66 9.10 -1.35
N HIS A 358 7.42 9.83 -0.55
CA HIS A 358 7.05 11.20 -0.14
C HIS A 358 7.06 12.18 -1.32
N LEU A 359 7.85 11.92 -2.37
CA LEU A 359 7.86 12.72 -3.60
C LEU A 359 6.58 12.55 -4.44
N ALA A 360 5.77 11.53 -4.17
CA ALA A 360 4.52 11.28 -4.89
C ALA A 360 3.37 12.20 -4.47
N ARG A 361 3.56 13.07 -3.45
CA ARG A 361 2.54 14.03 -3.00
C ARG A 361 3.15 15.37 -2.54
N PRO A 362 2.43 16.51 -2.66
CA PRO A 362 2.99 17.84 -2.38
C PRO A 362 3.36 18.11 -0.92
N ALA A 363 2.55 17.62 0.02
CA ALA A 363 2.72 17.81 1.46
C ALA A 363 2.69 16.44 2.15
N PRO A 364 3.76 15.63 2.03
CA PRO A 364 3.82 14.30 2.63
C PRO A 364 4.04 14.40 4.14
N LYS A 365 3.47 13.44 4.88
CA LYS A 365 3.72 13.26 6.30
C LYS A 365 4.59 12.04 6.49
N VAL A 366 5.90 12.26 6.64
CA VAL A 366 6.88 11.20 6.88
C VAL A 366 7.08 11.05 8.39
N PRO A 367 7.10 9.82 8.94
CA PRO A 367 7.32 9.61 10.38
C PRO A 367 8.61 10.27 10.86
N GLY A 368 8.50 11.09 11.93
CA GLY A 368 9.64 11.82 12.51
C GLY A 368 10.03 13.11 11.79
N VAL A 369 9.35 13.48 10.70
CA VAL A 369 9.65 14.70 9.91
C VAL A 369 8.56 15.73 10.15
N HIS A 370 8.97 16.93 10.57
CA HIS A 370 8.05 18.04 10.84
C HIS A 370 7.92 18.93 9.60
N SER A 371 6.90 18.71 8.77
CA SER A 371 6.67 19.44 7.53
C SER A 371 5.22 19.94 7.39
N PRO A 372 4.97 21.08 6.70
CA PRO A 372 3.63 21.64 6.45
C PRO A 372 2.67 20.62 5.86
#